data_AF-A0A1R2D4B4-F1
#
_entry.id   AF-A0A1R2D4B4-F1
#
_cell.length_a   1.000
_cell.length_b   1.000
_cell.length_c   1.000
_cell.angle_alpha   90.00
_cell.angle_beta   90.00
_cell.angle_gamma   90.00
#
_symmetry.space_group_name_H-M   'P 1'
#
loop_
_entity.id
_entity.type
_entity.pdbx_description
1 polymer ?
#
loop_
_entity_poly.entity_id
_entity_poly.type
_entity_poly.pdbx_seq_one_letter_code
_entity_poly.pdbx_strand_id
1 'polypeptide(L)'
;MKQMGSLTDTSKLRMLLNSLSRELDETFLEKRAKNRWHKATPLEELNDVITELSNREKELQAAVGIALMLLDNTETLQCKMQNYKQKVLQAKEKSHHLSIEVKTLADSLETTEKKSEDLKSALIHAEESLLIHSQEIQILLREKKYQFGSNSERELDDMKRDFVSQMQIIENKKNEIEKNSKKTEETLKGKESELQKCKDEKNILELKSQRLENKYESLKNQFASLEEKFKQTQGLKETIEESLKLANSNYQRMKLFSERLEEELLLLEQKKPQEAFHVHDNLSLFSELSLLDHPEDSLLIHNQHEEYLEDAFFMKPHHLENLSTRFTSIQSYSKLFSLVTSNIGVTSKKISRKPASEEYFFLATQVLKMNSPYMDSICSISTQKLYEKVLKEDVPFHKWYEWIEKQLSSIYIRKLYKKKTKFSWVNRSQKKQLITPT
;
A
#
# COMPACT_ATOMS: atom_id res chain seq x y z
N MET A 1 9.28 0.09 -11.64
CA MET A 1 10.50 0.93 -11.66
C MET A 1 10.52 1.86 -12.86
N LYS A 2 9.86 3.02 -12.73
CA LYS A 2 10.09 4.26 -13.47
C LYS A 2 9.92 5.37 -12.43
N GLN A 3 10.94 5.58 -11.60
CA GLN A 3 11.00 6.64 -10.58
C GLN A 3 12.18 7.59 -10.85
N MET A 4 12.64 7.71 -12.10
CA MET A 4 13.72 8.65 -12.45
C MET A 4 13.24 10.09 -12.70
N GLY A 5 11.94 10.38 -12.57
CA GLY A 5 11.39 11.71 -12.89
C GLY A 5 11.46 12.75 -11.76
N SER A 6 11.62 12.36 -10.49
CA SER A 6 11.49 13.30 -9.36
C SER A 6 12.80 13.76 -8.72
N LEU A 7 13.93 13.13 -9.03
CA LEU A 7 15.26 13.50 -8.50
C LEU A 7 15.83 14.77 -9.17
N THR A 8 15.40 15.07 -10.39
CA THR A 8 15.80 16.28 -11.12
C THR A 8 15.19 17.56 -10.57
N ASP A 9 14.07 17.49 -9.85
CA ASP A 9 13.38 18.68 -9.34
C ASP A 9 13.93 19.11 -7.98
N THR A 10 14.31 18.16 -7.12
CA THR A 10 14.87 18.47 -5.79
C THR A 10 16.28 19.06 -5.86
N SER A 11 17.10 18.64 -6.81
CA SER A 11 18.44 19.20 -7.06
C SER A 11 18.38 20.62 -7.59
N LYS A 12 17.50 20.89 -8.57
CA LYS A 12 17.24 22.24 -9.08
C LYS A 12 16.74 23.19 -8.00
N LEU A 13 15.81 22.72 -7.16
CA LEU A 13 15.29 23.51 -6.04
C LEU A 13 16.38 23.85 -5.03
N ARG A 14 17.26 22.89 -4.70
CA ARG A 14 18.39 23.13 -3.78
C ARG A 14 19.38 24.14 -4.35
N MET A 15 19.70 24.07 -5.64
CA MET A 15 20.54 25.06 -6.30
C MET A 15 19.92 26.47 -6.26
N LEU A 16 18.62 26.58 -6.53
CA LEU A 16 17.89 27.85 -6.43
C LEU A 16 17.92 28.41 -5.01
N LEU A 17 17.66 27.57 -4.00
CA LEU A 17 17.69 27.98 -2.60
C LEU A 17 19.08 28.44 -2.14
N ASN A 18 20.14 27.76 -2.59
CA ASN A 18 21.51 28.17 -2.28
C ASN A 18 21.88 29.49 -2.97
N SER A 19 21.42 29.71 -4.21
CA SER A 19 21.59 30.99 -4.90
C SER A 19 20.89 32.11 -4.13
N LEU A 20 19.63 31.89 -3.72
CA LEU A 20 18.86 32.85 -2.94
C LEU A 20 19.48 33.13 -1.57
N SER A 21 20.00 32.11 -0.89
CA SER A 21 20.70 32.29 0.40
C SER A 21 21.92 33.19 0.23
N ARG A 22 22.75 32.93 -0.80
CA ARG A 22 23.92 33.75 -1.09
C ARG A 22 23.56 35.19 -1.44
N GLU A 23 22.43 35.37 -2.12
CA GLU A 23 21.87 36.69 -2.41
C GLU A 23 21.30 37.39 -1.18
N LEU A 24 20.90 36.67 -0.14
CA LEU A 24 20.45 37.25 1.13
C LEU A 24 21.61 37.67 2.03
N ASP A 25 22.75 37.00 1.93
CA ASP A 25 23.95 37.28 2.74
C ASP A 25 24.66 38.59 2.36
N GLU A 26 24.60 38.99 1.08
CA GLU A 26 25.11 40.30 0.65
C GLU A 26 24.15 41.42 1.10
N THR A 27 24.67 42.43 1.80
CA THR A 27 23.84 43.56 2.23
C THR A 27 23.38 44.38 1.04
N PHE A 28 22.24 45.05 1.18
CA PHE A 28 21.68 45.92 0.14
C PHE A 28 22.70 46.93 -0.40
N LEU A 29 23.46 47.56 0.51
CA LEU A 29 24.46 48.57 0.16
C LEU A 29 25.64 47.96 -0.60
N GLU A 30 26.09 46.77 -0.20
CA GLU A 30 27.18 46.05 -0.89
C GLU A 30 26.77 45.65 -2.31
N LYS A 31 25.54 45.12 -2.49
CA LYS A 31 25.02 44.78 -3.83
C LYS A 31 24.97 46.00 -4.75
N ARG A 32 24.45 47.11 -4.22
CA ARG A 32 24.28 48.36 -4.99
C ARG A 32 25.64 48.96 -5.35
N ALA A 33 26.60 48.95 -4.43
CA ALA A 33 27.98 49.39 -4.65
C ALA A 33 28.70 48.51 -5.69
N LYS A 34 28.57 47.18 -5.58
CA LYS A 34 29.15 46.20 -6.51
C LYS A 34 28.61 46.36 -7.93
N ASN A 35 27.33 46.65 -8.07
CA ASN A 35 26.67 46.79 -9.37
C ASN A 35 26.75 48.21 -9.96
N ARG A 36 27.33 49.18 -9.22
CA ARG A 36 27.42 50.60 -9.59
C ARG A 36 26.07 51.22 -9.99
N TRP A 37 24.99 50.85 -9.31
CA TRP A 37 23.62 51.30 -9.60
C TRP A 37 23.28 52.67 -8.98
N HIS A 38 24.24 53.59 -8.95
CA HIS A 38 24.00 54.94 -8.45
C HIS A 38 23.28 55.79 -9.50
N LYS A 39 22.29 56.58 -9.07
CA LYS A 39 21.57 57.52 -9.95
C LYS A 39 22.25 58.89 -9.90
N ALA A 40 22.12 59.66 -10.98
CA ALA A 40 22.81 60.94 -11.12
C ALA A 40 22.32 62.01 -10.13
N THR A 41 21.06 61.92 -9.68
CA THR A 41 20.51 62.83 -8.69
C THR A 41 20.24 62.12 -7.36
N PRO A 42 20.58 62.74 -6.21
CA PRO A 42 20.34 62.14 -4.88
C PRO A 42 18.85 61.83 -4.60
N LEU A 43 17.94 62.61 -5.18
CA LEU A 43 16.50 62.43 -4.98
C LEU A 43 15.96 61.20 -5.72
N GLU A 44 16.45 60.95 -6.95
CA GLU A 44 16.12 59.74 -7.70
C GLU A 44 16.72 58.50 -7.06
N GLU A 45 17.95 58.61 -6.54
CA GLU A 45 18.59 57.52 -5.80
C GLU A 45 17.79 57.16 -4.53
N LEU A 46 17.36 58.15 -3.76
CA LEU A 46 16.54 57.92 -2.56
C LEU A 46 15.20 57.24 -2.91
N ASN A 47 14.51 57.69 -3.95
CA ASN A 47 13.26 57.08 -4.39
C ASN A 47 13.47 55.64 -4.86
N ASP A 48 14.54 55.36 -5.60
CA ASP A 48 14.89 54.02 -6.05
C ASP A 48 15.16 53.09 -4.86
N VAL A 49 15.94 53.55 -3.86
CA VAL A 49 16.19 52.82 -2.61
C VAL A 49 14.88 52.54 -1.86
N ILE A 50 13.97 53.51 -1.75
CA ILE A 50 12.66 53.32 -1.10
C ILE A 50 11.83 52.26 -1.84
N THR A 51 11.79 52.31 -3.18
CA THR A 51 11.02 51.32 -3.96
C THR A 51 11.59 49.91 -3.84
N GLU A 52 12.91 49.76 -3.83
CA GLU A 52 13.57 48.47 -3.68
C GLU A 52 13.36 47.90 -2.27
N LEU A 53 13.51 48.73 -1.23
CA LEU A 53 13.20 48.33 0.16
C LEU A 53 11.73 47.92 0.33
N SER A 54 10.80 48.65 -0.27
CA SER A 54 9.37 48.31 -0.23
C SER A 54 9.06 46.99 -0.95
N ASN A 55 9.73 46.70 -2.07
CA ASN A 55 9.60 45.42 -2.75
C ASN A 55 10.18 44.27 -1.91
N ARG A 56 11.35 44.48 -1.30
CA ARG A 56 11.98 43.49 -0.41
C ARG A 56 11.14 43.21 0.83
N GLU A 57 10.47 44.22 1.38
CA GLU A 57 9.50 44.05 2.48
C GLU A 57 8.35 43.14 2.05
N LYS A 58 7.76 43.34 0.86
CA LYS A 58 6.69 42.47 0.32
C LYS A 58 7.17 41.04 0.10
N GLU A 59 8.38 40.86 -0.43
CA GLU A 59 8.98 39.53 -0.60
C GLU A 59 9.21 38.83 0.74
N LEU A 60 9.71 39.56 1.75
CA LEU A 60 9.87 39.04 3.11
C LEU A 60 8.51 38.65 3.72
N GLN A 61 7.47 39.49 3.56
CA GLN A 61 6.12 39.16 4.01
C GLN A 61 5.58 37.90 3.32
N ALA A 62 5.80 37.74 2.01
CA ALA A 62 5.43 36.54 1.28
C ALA A 62 6.21 35.30 1.76
N ALA A 63 7.51 35.43 1.99
CA ALA A 63 8.36 34.37 2.51
C ALA A 63 7.92 33.92 3.91
N VAL A 64 7.60 34.86 4.81
CA VAL A 64 7.02 34.58 6.13
C VAL A 64 5.69 33.86 6.00
N GLY A 65 4.81 34.30 5.08
CA GLY A 65 3.54 33.62 4.81
C GLY A 65 3.71 32.17 4.34
N ILE A 66 4.65 31.91 3.43
CA ILE A 66 4.98 30.56 2.97
C ILE A 66 5.56 29.72 4.12
N ALA A 67 6.44 30.29 4.95
CA ALA A 67 7.03 29.60 6.09
C ALA A 67 5.98 29.17 7.12
N LEU A 68 5.03 30.06 7.45
CA LEU A 68 3.90 29.74 8.34
C LEU A 68 3.02 28.62 7.75
N MET A 69 2.69 28.70 6.46
CA MET A 69 1.93 27.64 5.78
C MET A 69 2.66 26.28 5.78
N LEU A 70 4.00 26.28 5.64
CA LEU A 70 4.80 25.07 5.72
C LEU A 70 4.84 24.50 7.14
N LEU A 71 4.88 25.34 8.17
CA LEU A 71 4.77 24.92 9.57
C LEU A 71 3.41 24.27 9.83
N ASP A 72 2.30 24.91 9.45
CA ASP A 72 0.94 24.36 9.60
C ASP A 72 0.78 23.01 8.89
N ASN A 73 1.34 22.88 7.69
CA ASN A 73 1.33 21.62 6.95
C ASN A 73 2.17 20.54 7.65
N THR A 74 3.31 20.91 8.22
CA THR A 74 4.17 20.00 8.99
C THR A 74 3.46 19.49 10.23
N GLU A 75 2.79 20.37 10.99
CA GLU A 75 1.96 19.99 12.15
C GLU A 75 0.81 19.06 11.75
N THR A 76 0.12 19.37 10.65
CA THR A 76 -0.94 18.53 10.10
C THR A 76 -0.42 17.13 9.73
N LEU A 77 0.76 17.06 9.10
CA LEU A 77 1.42 15.80 8.76
C LEU A 77 1.85 15.03 10.02
N GLN A 78 2.35 15.70 11.05
CA GLN A 78 2.71 15.10 12.33
C GLN A 78 1.48 14.50 13.03
N CYS A 79 0.35 15.19 13.04
CA CYS A 79 -0.92 14.68 13.57
C CYS A 79 -1.40 13.44 12.78
N LYS A 80 -1.34 13.48 11.44
CA LYS A 80 -1.63 12.31 10.59
C LYS A 80 -0.71 11.13 10.90
N MET A 81 0.58 11.37 11.08
CA MET A 81 1.56 10.34 11.44
C MET A 81 1.23 9.69 12.80
N GLN A 82 0.88 10.49 13.81
CA GLN A 82 0.45 9.96 15.12
C GLN A 82 -0.82 9.11 15.02
N ASN A 83 -1.81 9.55 14.23
CA ASN A 83 -3.02 8.78 13.97
C ASN A 83 -2.73 7.43 13.30
N TYR A 84 -1.80 7.38 12.35
CA TYR A 84 -1.38 6.12 11.74
C TYR A 84 -0.64 5.21 12.74
N LYS A 85 0.23 5.78 13.59
CA LYS A 85 0.92 5.04 14.65
C LYS A 85 -0.08 4.37 15.60
N GLN A 86 -1.13 5.08 16.00
CA GLN A 86 -2.19 4.53 16.86
C GLN A 86 -2.97 3.41 16.16
N LYS A 87 -3.31 3.57 14.87
CA LYS A 87 -3.99 2.53 14.09
C LYS A 87 -3.15 1.26 13.94
N VAL A 88 -1.84 1.38 13.77
CA VAL A 88 -0.91 0.24 13.71
C VAL A 88 -0.87 -0.49 15.05
N LEU A 89 -0.83 0.25 16.17
CA LEU A 89 -0.84 -0.34 17.51
C LEU A 89 -2.14 -1.12 17.77
N GLN A 90 -3.30 -0.55 17.45
CA GLN A 90 -4.60 -1.23 17.54
C GLN A 90 -4.67 -2.48 16.66
N ALA A 91 -4.11 -2.43 15.44
CA ALA A 91 -4.06 -3.59 14.56
C ALA A 91 -3.17 -4.71 15.15
N LYS A 92 -2.07 -4.35 15.80
CA LYS A 92 -1.17 -5.29 16.49
C LYS A 92 -1.86 -5.97 17.68
N GLU A 93 -2.59 -5.20 18.50
CA GLU A 93 -3.38 -5.74 19.61
C GLU A 93 -4.47 -6.70 19.12
N LYS A 94 -5.20 -6.31 18.07
CA LYS A 94 -6.22 -7.18 17.46
C LYS A 94 -5.62 -8.47 16.89
N SER A 95 -4.47 -8.38 16.23
CA SER A 95 -3.75 -9.55 15.73
C SER A 95 -3.33 -10.48 16.86
N HIS A 96 -2.90 -9.93 18.00
CA HIS A 96 -2.55 -10.71 19.18
C HIS A 96 -3.78 -11.43 19.77
N HIS A 97 -4.91 -10.76 19.89
CA HIS A 97 -6.17 -11.38 20.34
C HIS A 97 -6.62 -12.52 19.41
N LEU A 98 -6.59 -12.31 18.09
CA LEU A 98 -6.93 -13.36 17.12
C LEU A 98 -5.97 -14.55 17.22
N SER A 99 -4.68 -14.30 17.48
CA SER A 99 -3.70 -15.38 17.70
C SER A 99 -4.01 -16.20 18.96
N ILE A 100 -4.47 -15.55 20.03
CA ILE A 100 -4.91 -16.26 21.25
C ILE A 100 -6.17 -17.07 20.96
N GLU A 101 -7.15 -16.49 20.26
CA GLU A 101 -8.40 -17.17 19.90
C GLU A 101 -8.15 -18.43 19.05
N VAL A 102 -7.31 -18.32 18.01
CA VAL A 102 -6.90 -19.46 17.18
C VAL A 102 -6.26 -20.55 18.03
N LYS A 103 -5.39 -20.19 18.98
CA LYS A 103 -4.77 -21.16 19.89
C LYS A 103 -5.83 -21.85 20.77
N THR A 104 -6.74 -21.10 21.37
CA THR A 104 -7.81 -21.69 22.21
C THR A 104 -8.75 -22.60 21.43
N LEU A 105 -9.06 -22.26 20.16
CA LEU A 105 -9.86 -23.11 19.29
C LEU A 105 -9.12 -24.37 18.86
N ALA A 106 -7.80 -24.28 18.63
CA ALA A 106 -6.96 -25.45 18.36
C ALA A 106 -6.92 -26.40 19.55
N ASP A 107 -6.69 -25.89 20.76
CA ASP A 107 -6.72 -26.68 22.00
C ASP A 107 -8.12 -27.32 22.20
N SER A 108 -9.20 -26.58 21.93
CA SER A 108 -10.56 -27.12 21.99
C SER A 108 -10.79 -28.23 20.95
N LEU A 109 -10.29 -28.07 19.72
CA LEU A 109 -10.41 -29.08 18.67
C LEU A 109 -9.70 -30.38 19.08
N GLU A 110 -8.47 -30.27 19.59
CA GLU A 110 -7.68 -31.41 20.07
C GLU A 110 -8.43 -32.19 21.18
N THR A 111 -9.05 -31.47 22.14
CA THR A 111 -9.85 -32.15 23.18
C THR A 111 -11.09 -32.85 22.62
N THR A 112 -11.72 -32.31 21.57
CA THR A 112 -12.88 -32.96 20.93
C THR A 112 -12.48 -34.16 20.08
N GLU A 113 -11.34 -34.09 19.40
CA GLU A 113 -10.78 -35.22 18.64
C GLU A 113 -10.45 -36.38 19.58
N LYS A 114 -9.78 -36.10 20.72
CA LYS A 114 -9.51 -37.10 21.75
C LYS A 114 -10.78 -37.76 22.28
N LYS A 115 -11.82 -36.98 22.61
CA LYS A 115 -13.12 -37.52 23.03
C LYS A 115 -13.77 -38.37 21.94
N SER A 116 -13.61 -38.02 20.66
CA SER A 116 -14.13 -38.83 19.56
C SER A 116 -13.37 -40.15 19.43
N GLU A 117 -12.06 -40.17 19.68
CA GLU A 117 -11.26 -41.41 19.70
C GLU A 117 -11.64 -42.31 20.87
N ASP A 118 -11.85 -41.73 22.06
CA ASP A 118 -12.33 -42.45 23.23
C ASP A 118 -13.71 -43.09 22.97
N LEU A 119 -14.64 -42.37 22.35
CA LEU A 119 -15.95 -42.88 21.97
C LEU A 119 -15.88 -43.98 20.92
N LYS A 120 -15.00 -43.86 19.91
CA LYS A 120 -14.77 -44.92 18.93
C LYS A 120 -14.23 -46.19 19.59
N SER A 121 -13.30 -46.04 20.52
CA SER A 121 -12.72 -47.16 21.27
C SER A 121 -13.78 -47.85 22.14
N ALA A 122 -14.63 -47.08 22.82
CA ALA A 122 -15.74 -47.60 23.60
C ALA A 122 -16.80 -48.31 22.74
N LEU A 123 -17.08 -47.80 21.53
CA LEU A 123 -18.00 -48.42 20.57
C LEU A 123 -17.47 -49.78 20.10
N ILE A 124 -16.20 -49.87 19.72
CA ILE A 124 -15.56 -51.13 19.31
C ILE A 124 -15.67 -52.16 20.44
N HIS A 125 -15.34 -51.79 21.67
CA HIS A 125 -15.46 -52.69 22.82
C HIS A 125 -16.91 -53.16 23.07
N ALA A 126 -17.90 -52.28 22.87
CA ALA A 126 -19.32 -52.63 22.99
C ALA A 126 -19.77 -53.60 21.89
N GLU A 127 -19.31 -53.40 20.65
CA GLU A 127 -19.57 -54.29 19.52
C GLU A 127 -18.95 -55.69 19.75
N GLU A 128 -17.70 -55.75 20.22
CA GLU A 128 -17.03 -56.99 20.62
C GLU A 128 -17.80 -57.72 21.72
N SER A 129 -18.23 -56.99 22.75
CA SER A 129 -19.03 -57.55 23.85
C SER A 129 -20.36 -58.12 23.33
N LEU A 130 -21.05 -57.42 22.44
CA LEU A 130 -22.31 -57.88 21.86
C LEU A 130 -22.14 -59.16 21.04
N LEU A 131 -21.03 -59.27 20.30
CA LEU A 131 -20.70 -60.47 19.54
C LEU A 131 -20.52 -61.69 20.46
N ILE A 132 -19.79 -61.53 21.56
CA ILE A 132 -19.59 -62.58 22.58
C ILE A 132 -20.94 -63.03 23.16
N HIS A 133 -21.77 -62.10 23.61
CA HIS A 133 -23.09 -62.43 24.16
C HIS A 133 -24.00 -63.12 23.13
N SER A 134 -23.93 -62.71 21.85
CA SER A 134 -24.71 -63.34 20.79
C SER A 134 -24.33 -64.81 20.59
N GLN A 135 -23.04 -65.12 20.70
CA GLN A 135 -22.52 -66.47 20.60
C GLN A 135 -22.94 -67.33 21.80
N GLU A 136 -22.90 -66.76 23.01
CA GLU A 136 -23.36 -67.42 24.23
C GLU A 136 -24.85 -67.73 24.21
N ILE A 137 -25.69 -66.80 23.73
CA ILE A 137 -27.13 -67.05 23.51
C ILE A 137 -27.33 -68.23 22.54
N GLN A 138 -26.55 -68.34 21.47
CA GLN A 138 -26.67 -69.47 20.55
C GLN A 138 -26.27 -70.81 21.20
N ILE A 139 -25.28 -70.81 22.09
CA ILE A 139 -24.88 -72.01 22.85
C ILE A 139 -26.02 -72.44 23.77
N LEU A 140 -26.55 -71.51 24.57
CA LEU A 140 -27.68 -71.77 25.49
C LEU A 140 -28.91 -72.28 24.74
N LEU A 141 -29.23 -71.71 23.58
CA LEU A 141 -30.34 -72.18 22.75
C LEU A 141 -30.14 -73.62 22.24
N ARG A 142 -28.90 -74.02 21.93
CA ARG A 142 -28.59 -75.41 21.56
C ARG A 142 -28.74 -76.35 22.75
N GLU A 143 -28.22 -75.98 23.90
CA GLU A 143 -28.32 -76.78 25.14
C GLU A 143 -29.77 -77.00 25.56
N LYS A 144 -30.59 -75.95 25.51
CA LYS A 144 -32.03 -76.03 25.84
C LYS A 144 -32.80 -76.98 24.92
N LYS A 145 -32.33 -77.17 23.68
CA LYS A 145 -32.96 -78.06 22.68
C LYS A 145 -32.78 -79.55 23.00
N TYR A 146 -31.86 -79.91 23.90
CA TYR A 146 -31.58 -81.30 24.30
C TYR A 146 -32.19 -81.70 25.66
N GLN A 147 -32.79 -80.77 26.41
CA GLN A 147 -33.26 -81.04 27.78
C GLN A 147 -34.79 -81.16 27.97
N PHE A 148 -35.62 -80.95 26.95
CA PHE A 148 -37.07 -81.04 27.12
C PHE A 148 -37.63 -82.42 26.75
N GLY A 149 -37.72 -83.29 27.76
CA GLY A 149 -38.57 -84.47 27.80
C GLY A 149 -39.91 -84.16 28.49
N SER A 150 -40.99 -84.54 27.80
CA SER A 150 -42.41 -84.56 28.15
C SER A 150 -42.80 -84.48 29.64
N ASN A 151 -43.31 -83.31 30.05
CA ASN A 151 -44.43 -83.16 30.99
C ASN A 151 -44.83 -81.70 31.07
N SER A 152 -45.73 -81.20 30.21
CA SER A 152 -46.10 -79.79 30.29
C SER A 152 -47.29 -79.41 29.40
N GLU A 153 -48.51 -79.58 29.89
CA GLU A 153 -49.67 -78.94 29.26
C GLU A 153 -50.13 -77.74 30.10
N ARG A 154 -50.02 -77.83 31.44
CA ARG A 154 -50.18 -76.67 32.34
C ARG A 154 -49.03 -75.67 32.29
N GLU A 155 -47.77 -76.13 32.26
CA GLU A 155 -46.65 -75.18 32.14
C GLU A 155 -46.54 -74.60 30.72
N LEU A 156 -47.21 -75.20 29.72
CA LEU A 156 -47.33 -74.66 28.37
C LEU A 156 -48.33 -73.49 28.31
N ASP A 157 -49.41 -73.56 29.09
CA ASP A 157 -50.32 -72.43 29.28
C ASP A 157 -49.71 -71.32 30.14
N ASP A 158 -48.92 -71.66 31.17
CA ASP A 158 -48.13 -70.67 31.91
C ASP A 158 -47.04 -70.05 31.02
N MET A 159 -46.33 -70.84 30.21
CA MET A 159 -45.40 -70.33 29.21
C MET A 159 -46.08 -69.44 28.16
N LYS A 160 -47.30 -69.77 27.72
CA LYS A 160 -48.05 -68.90 26.81
C LYS A 160 -48.41 -67.57 27.47
N ARG A 161 -48.86 -67.58 28.73
CA ARG A 161 -49.15 -66.35 29.49
C ARG A 161 -47.89 -65.51 29.70
N ASP A 162 -46.78 -66.14 30.05
CA ASP A 162 -45.49 -65.48 30.17
C ASP A 162 -45.02 -64.93 28.83
N PHE A 163 -45.19 -65.68 27.74
CA PHE A 163 -44.81 -65.24 26.40
C PHE A 163 -45.62 -64.03 25.95
N VAL A 164 -46.94 -64.01 26.17
CA VAL A 164 -47.79 -62.85 25.89
C VAL A 164 -47.36 -61.64 26.73
N SER A 165 -47.06 -61.85 28.02
CA SER A 165 -46.58 -60.80 28.91
C SER A 165 -45.22 -60.25 28.44
N GLN A 166 -44.30 -61.11 28.01
CA GLN A 166 -43.02 -60.73 27.43
C GLN A 166 -43.19 -59.97 26.11
N MET A 167 -44.09 -60.41 25.24
CA MET A 167 -44.41 -59.70 23.98
C MET A 167 -44.96 -58.30 24.25
N GLN A 168 -45.81 -58.14 25.25
CA GLN A 168 -46.31 -56.82 25.67
C GLN A 168 -45.17 -55.92 26.18
N ILE A 169 -44.25 -56.48 26.98
CA ILE A 169 -43.06 -55.74 27.46
C ILE A 169 -42.17 -55.34 26.28
N ILE A 170 -41.96 -56.23 25.32
CA ILE A 170 -41.16 -55.94 24.11
C ILE A 170 -41.81 -54.83 23.28
N GLU A 171 -43.12 -54.87 23.08
CA GLU A 171 -43.83 -53.83 22.31
C GLU A 171 -43.76 -52.47 23.03
N ASN A 172 -43.91 -52.45 24.35
CA ASN A 172 -43.73 -51.23 25.14
C ASN A 172 -42.31 -50.67 25.03
N LYS A 173 -41.29 -51.54 25.14
CA LYS A 173 -39.88 -51.15 24.97
C LYS A 173 -39.61 -50.64 23.56
N LYS A 174 -40.16 -51.27 22.52
CA LYS A 174 -40.06 -50.82 21.13
C LYS A 174 -40.65 -49.42 20.96
N ASN A 175 -41.84 -49.16 21.50
CA ASN A 175 -42.48 -47.84 21.43
C ASN A 175 -41.66 -46.77 22.18
N GLU A 176 -41.06 -47.12 23.31
CA GLU A 176 -40.16 -46.24 24.05
C GLU A 176 -38.88 -45.93 23.26
N ILE A 177 -38.27 -46.94 22.64
CA ILE A 177 -37.11 -46.78 21.76
C ILE A 177 -37.46 -45.89 20.56
N GLU A 178 -38.62 -46.08 19.92
CA GLU A 178 -39.03 -45.27 18.78
C GLU A 178 -39.25 -43.80 19.18
N LYS A 179 -39.87 -43.56 20.34
CA LYS A 179 -40.05 -42.21 20.89
C LYS A 179 -38.71 -41.55 21.20
N ASN A 180 -37.77 -42.30 21.77
CA ASN A 180 -36.42 -41.80 22.03
C ASN A 180 -35.67 -41.52 20.73
N SER A 181 -35.81 -42.39 19.71
CA SER A 181 -35.23 -42.19 18.38
C SER A 181 -35.76 -40.93 17.69
N LYS A 182 -37.06 -40.62 17.80
CA LYS A 182 -37.63 -39.38 17.26
C LYS A 182 -37.07 -38.14 17.95
N LYS A 183 -36.95 -38.18 19.28
CA LYS A 183 -36.34 -37.10 20.06
C LYS A 183 -34.87 -36.89 19.69
N THR A 184 -34.09 -37.96 19.55
CA THR A 184 -32.68 -37.84 19.14
C THR A 184 -32.55 -37.27 17.73
N GLU A 185 -33.41 -37.67 16.79
CA GLU A 185 -33.44 -37.12 15.43
C GLU A 185 -33.76 -35.61 15.42
N GLU A 186 -34.74 -35.16 16.22
CA GLU A 186 -35.05 -33.74 16.37
C GLU A 186 -33.88 -32.94 16.95
N THR A 187 -33.22 -33.48 17.99
CA THR A 187 -32.03 -32.84 18.57
C THR A 187 -30.89 -32.79 17.56
N LEU A 188 -30.72 -33.82 16.73
CA LEU A 188 -29.69 -33.89 15.69
C LEU A 188 -29.95 -32.83 14.60
N LYS A 189 -31.20 -32.67 14.15
CA LYS A 189 -31.58 -31.59 13.22
C LYS A 189 -31.31 -30.20 13.80
N GLY A 190 -31.57 -30.01 15.09
CA GLY A 190 -31.22 -28.78 15.81
C GLY A 190 -29.71 -28.51 15.77
N LYS A 191 -28.90 -29.53 16.06
CA LYS A 191 -27.43 -29.44 16.02
C LYS A 191 -26.87 -29.23 14.62
N GLU A 192 -27.47 -29.82 13.58
CA GLU A 192 -27.09 -29.55 12.19
C GLU A 192 -27.37 -28.09 11.79
N SER A 193 -28.51 -27.53 12.21
CA SER A 193 -28.80 -26.11 11.97
C SER A 193 -27.82 -25.20 12.71
N GLU A 194 -27.43 -25.52 13.95
CA GLU A 194 -26.41 -24.79 14.70
C GLU A 194 -25.05 -24.87 14.01
N LEU A 195 -24.65 -26.07 13.57
CA LEU A 195 -23.41 -26.29 12.83
C LEU A 195 -23.37 -25.49 11.53
N GLN A 196 -24.50 -25.40 10.81
CA GLN A 196 -24.57 -24.61 9.58
C GLN A 196 -24.41 -23.11 9.86
N LYS A 197 -25.03 -22.58 10.93
CA LYS A 197 -24.82 -21.19 11.36
C LYS A 197 -23.35 -20.92 11.70
N CYS A 198 -22.71 -21.82 12.45
CA CYS A 198 -21.28 -21.71 12.76
C CYS A 198 -20.41 -21.73 11.49
N LYS A 199 -20.73 -22.54 10.48
CA LYS A 199 -20.03 -22.54 9.19
C LYS A 199 -20.17 -21.21 8.46
N ASP A 200 -21.37 -20.64 8.45
CA ASP A 200 -21.63 -19.35 7.80
C ASP A 200 -20.88 -18.21 8.52
N GLU A 201 -20.89 -18.21 9.85
CA GLU A 201 -20.12 -17.26 10.67
C GLU A 201 -18.61 -17.39 10.45
N LYS A 202 -18.09 -18.62 10.40
CA LYS A 202 -16.68 -18.90 10.06
C LYS A 202 -16.33 -18.30 8.69
N ASN A 203 -17.15 -18.51 7.67
CA ASN A 203 -16.92 -17.97 6.33
C ASN A 203 -16.91 -16.43 6.33
N ILE A 204 -17.78 -15.79 7.10
CA ILE A 204 -17.81 -14.32 7.25
C ILE A 204 -16.52 -13.82 7.94
N LEU A 205 -16.06 -14.51 8.98
CA LEU A 205 -14.83 -14.17 9.69
C LEU A 205 -13.59 -14.37 8.80
N GLU A 206 -13.55 -15.43 8.00
CA GLU A 206 -12.47 -15.70 7.06
C GLU A 206 -12.37 -14.61 5.98
N LEU A 207 -13.50 -14.19 5.41
CA LEU A 207 -13.55 -13.04 4.48
C LEU A 207 -13.10 -11.72 5.14
N LYS A 208 -13.44 -11.50 6.42
CA LYS A 208 -12.96 -10.32 7.16
C LYS A 208 -11.45 -10.40 7.41
N SER A 209 -10.92 -11.57 7.74
CA SER A 209 -9.50 -11.82 7.93
C SER A 209 -8.73 -11.52 6.65
N GLN A 210 -9.17 -12.06 5.51
CA GLN A 210 -8.56 -11.83 4.20
C GLN A 210 -8.55 -10.34 3.80
N ARG A 211 -9.62 -9.59 4.11
CA ARG A 211 -9.66 -8.13 3.89
C ARG A 211 -8.67 -7.37 4.77
N LEU A 212 -8.46 -7.81 6.01
CA LEU A 212 -7.49 -7.19 6.92
C LEU A 212 -6.06 -7.50 6.46
N GLU A 213 -5.79 -8.71 6.01
CA GLU A 213 -4.50 -9.12 5.46
C GLU A 213 -4.13 -8.31 4.21
N ASN A 214 -5.06 -8.14 3.28
CA ASN A 214 -4.86 -7.29 2.10
C ASN A 214 -4.55 -5.82 2.47
N LYS A 215 -5.21 -5.30 3.52
CA LYS A 215 -4.94 -3.95 4.03
C LYS A 215 -3.56 -3.87 4.67
N TYR A 216 -3.18 -4.88 5.46
CA TYR A 216 -1.86 -4.97 6.08
C TYR A 216 -0.76 -4.98 5.02
N GLU A 217 -0.91 -5.78 3.97
CA GLU A 217 0.08 -5.85 2.89
C GLU A 217 0.18 -4.52 2.12
N SER A 218 -0.96 -3.84 1.88
CA SER A 218 -0.96 -2.49 1.30
C SER A 218 -0.23 -1.47 2.19
N LEU A 219 -0.44 -1.52 3.50
CA LEU A 219 0.23 -0.64 4.48
C LEU A 219 1.73 -0.94 4.57
N LYS A 220 2.11 -2.21 4.57
CA LYS A 220 3.50 -2.66 4.55
C LYS A 220 4.24 -2.16 3.32
N ASN A 221 3.62 -2.24 2.14
CA ASN A 221 4.18 -1.70 0.90
C ASN A 221 4.34 -0.17 0.94
N GLN A 222 3.37 0.54 1.54
CA GLN A 222 3.49 1.99 1.76
C GLN A 222 4.64 2.33 2.72
N PHE A 223 4.80 1.56 3.80
CA PHE A 223 5.88 1.76 4.77
C PHE A 223 7.25 1.52 4.14
N ALA A 224 7.41 0.44 3.36
CA ALA A 224 8.64 0.16 2.62
C ALA A 224 9.01 1.32 1.66
N SER A 225 8.01 1.88 0.95
CA SER A 225 8.24 3.03 0.08
C SER A 225 8.63 4.29 0.85
N LEU A 226 8.07 4.52 2.05
CA LEU A 226 8.45 5.65 2.90
C LEU A 226 9.85 5.47 3.50
N GLU A 227 10.21 4.26 3.90
CA GLU A 227 11.53 3.93 4.42
C GLU A 227 12.61 4.14 3.35
N GLU A 228 12.34 3.75 2.10
CA GLU A 228 13.23 4.00 0.98
C GLU A 228 13.43 5.50 0.72
N LYS A 229 12.34 6.30 0.73
CA LYS A 229 12.42 7.76 0.62
C LYS A 229 13.21 8.40 1.77
N PHE A 230 13.07 7.86 2.98
CA PHE A 230 13.81 8.32 4.15
C PHE A 230 15.31 8.07 3.97
N LYS A 231 15.70 6.85 3.57
CA LYS A 231 17.10 6.51 3.27
C LYS A 231 17.69 7.42 2.17
N GLN A 232 16.94 7.68 1.12
CA GLN A 232 17.35 8.63 0.07
C GLN A 232 17.54 10.05 0.61
N THR A 233 16.62 10.53 1.45
CA THR A 233 16.72 11.86 2.07
C THR A 233 17.92 11.95 3.02
N GLN A 234 18.20 10.88 3.76
CA GLN A 234 19.36 10.79 4.65
C GLN A 234 20.68 10.85 3.87
N GLY A 235 20.82 10.07 2.79
CA GLY A 235 22.02 10.15 1.94
C GLY A 235 22.21 11.54 1.32
N LEU A 236 21.11 12.18 0.89
CA LEU A 236 21.17 13.56 0.39
C LEU A 236 21.59 14.58 1.45
N LYS A 237 21.29 14.33 2.72
CA LYS A 237 21.72 15.18 3.84
C LYS A 237 23.23 15.02 4.07
N GLU A 238 23.73 13.79 4.09
CA GLU A 238 25.16 13.47 4.25
C GLU A 238 26.00 14.16 3.16
N THR A 239 25.57 14.09 1.90
CA THR A 239 26.26 14.78 0.79
C THR A 239 26.25 16.31 0.95
N ILE A 240 25.17 16.91 1.47
CA ILE A 240 25.17 18.36 1.76
C ILE A 240 26.19 18.68 2.84
N GLU A 241 26.19 17.92 3.93
CA GLU A 241 27.10 18.15 5.05
C GLU A 241 28.56 18.06 4.60
N GLU A 242 28.90 17.13 3.72
CA GLU A 242 30.23 17.05 3.09
C GLU A 242 30.54 18.28 2.21
N SER A 243 29.59 18.69 1.36
CA SER A 243 29.77 19.88 0.52
C SER A 243 29.94 21.17 1.34
N LEU A 244 29.22 21.28 2.46
CA LEU A 244 29.27 22.42 3.37
C LEU A 244 30.61 22.46 4.12
N LYS A 245 31.13 21.30 4.53
CA LYS A 245 32.48 21.19 5.08
C LYS A 245 33.53 21.68 4.08
N LEU A 246 33.44 21.25 2.83
CA LEU A 246 34.37 21.68 1.77
C LEU A 246 34.28 23.18 1.50
N ALA A 247 33.06 23.71 1.37
CA ALA A 247 32.83 25.14 1.17
C ALA A 247 33.37 25.97 2.34
N ASN A 248 33.19 25.51 3.57
CA ASN A 248 33.72 26.17 4.76
C ASN A 248 35.26 26.15 4.76
N SER A 249 35.90 25.04 4.40
CA SER A 249 37.36 24.98 4.24
C SER A 249 37.88 25.97 3.19
N ASN A 250 37.18 26.08 2.05
CA ASN A 250 37.53 27.04 1.00
C ASN A 250 37.34 28.49 1.45
N TYR A 251 36.27 28.78 2.18
CA TYR A 251 36.03 30.09 2.77
C TYR A 251 37.16 30.50 3.72
N GLN A 252 37.57 29.60 4.62
CA GLN A 252 38.69 29.86 5.54
C GLN A 252 39.99 30.15 4.78
N ARG A 253 40.26 29.41 3.69
CA ARG A 253 41.43 29.65 2.83
C ARG A 253 41.36 31.01 2.15
N MET A 254 40.20 31.40 1.61
CA MET A 254 40.02 32.70 0.96
C MET A 254 40.13 33.85 1.95
N LYS A 255 39.61 33.67 3.17
CA LYS A 255 39.73 34.65 4.25
C LYS A 255 41.19 34.93 4.60
N LEU A 256 42.00 33.88 4.81
CA LEU A 256 43.44 34.03 5.08
C LEU A 256 44.19 34.71 3.93
N PHE A 257 43.78 34.45 2.69
CA PHE A 257 44.37 35.10 1.52
C PHE A 257 44.01 36.60 1.46
N SER A 258 42.76 36.96 1.78
CA SER A 258 42.31 38.35 1.89
C SER A 258 43.08 39.09 2.98
N GLU A 259 43.22 38.49 4.17
CA GLU A 259 43.98 39.05 5.29
C GLU A 259 45.44 39.34 4.86
N ARG A 260 46.08 38.44 4.10
CA ARG A 260 47.44 38.65 3.55
C ARG A 260 47.50 39.80 2.54
N LEU A 261 46.53 39.92 1.65
CA LEU A 261 46.49 41.02 0.67
C LEU A 261 46.28 42.38 1.36
N GLU A 262 45.45 42.42 2.42
CA GLU A 262 45.27 43.61 3.24
C GLU A 262 46.58 44.03 3.90
N GLU A 263 47.35 43.09 4.46
CA GLU A 263 48.70 43.35 5.00
C GLU A 263 49.66 43.91 3.94
N GLU A 264 49.66 43.33 2.73
CA GLU A 264 50.50 43.81 1.61
C GLU A 264 50.13 45.22 1.15
N LEU A 265 48.84 45.54 1.06
CA LEU A 265 48.38 46.89 0.72
C LEU A 265 48.80 47.92 1.76
N LEU A 266 48.72 47.56 3.05
CA LEU A 266 49.13 48.43 4.15
C LEU A 266 50.64 48.76 4.10
N LEU A 267 51.47 47.79 3.71
CA LEU A 267 52.91 47.98 3.48
C LEU A 267 53.18 48.92 2.29
N LEU A 268 52.40 48.80 1.21
CA LEU A 268 52.53 49.67 0.03
C LEU A 268 52.08 51.11 0.33
N GLU A 269 51.03 51.29 1.12
CA GLU A 269 50.52 52.61 1.49
C GLU A 269 51.50 53.39 2.38
N GLN A 270 52.32 52.68 3.18
CA GLN A 270 53.44 53.26 3.92
C GLN A 270 54.61 53.70 3.01
N LYS A 271 54.70 53.20 1.78
CA LYS A 271 55.65 53.66 0.74
C LYS A 271 55.06 54.83 -0.07
N LYS A 272 54.98 56.02 0.51
CA LYS A 272 54.68 57.26 -0.26
C LYS A 272 55.92 57.72 -1.05
N PRO A 273 55.77 58.18 -2.31
CA PRO A 273 56.90 58.57 -3.15
C PRO A 273 57.40 59.97 -2.80
N GLN A 274 58.68 60.09 -2.44
CA GLN A 274 59.40 61.36 -2.53
C GLN A 274 59.87 61.55 -3.99
N GLU A 275 59.25 62.55 -4.61
CA GLU A 275 59.72 63.42 -5.70
C GLU A 275 60.87 62.97 -6.64
N ALA A 276 60.48 62.81 -7.92
CA ALA A 276 60.86 63.66 -9.06
C ALA A 276 61.83 63.15 -10.15
N PHE A 277 61.47 63.56 -11.38
CA PHE A 277 62.24 63.66 -12.64
C PHE A 277 62.86 62.39 -13.25
N HIS A 278 62.33 61.95 -14.41
CA HIS A 278 62.85 62.36 -15.72
C HIS A 278 62.02 61.79 -16.87
N VAL A 279 61.85 62.64 -17.88
CA VAL A 279 61.43 62.34 -19.26
C VAL A 279 62.36 61.30 -19.87
N HIS A 280 61.82 60.16 -20.34
CA HIS A 280 62.20 59.56 -21.62
C HIS A 280 61.25 58.43 -22.03
N ASP A 281 60.90 58.50 -23.32
CA ASP A 281 60.56 57.44 -24.25
C ASP A 281 59.22 56.70 -24.11
N ASN A 282 58.34 57.09 -25.04
CA ASN A 282 57.22 56.33 -25.56
C ASN A 282 57.65 54.90 -25.91
N LEU A 283 57.33 53.94 -25.04
CA LEU A 283 57.16 52.55 -25.43
C LEU A 283 55.68 52.20 -25.33
N SER A 284 55.15 51.91 -26.51
CA SER A 284 53.77 51.55 -26.79
C SER A 284 53.31 50.37 -25.94
N LEU A 285 52.17 50.56 -25.25
CA LEU A 285 51.41 49.55 -24.51
C LEU A 285 51.05 48.30 -25.35
N PHE A 286 51.24 48.38 -26.67
CA PHE A 286 51.07 47.27 -27.61
C PHE A 286 52.19 46.22 -27.51
N SER A 287 53.37 46.58 -26.98
CA SER A 287 54.49 45.64 -26.83
C SER A 287 54.41 44.76 -25.58
N GLU A 288 53.83 45.25 -24.47
CA GLU A 288 53.67 44.45 -23.24
C GLU A 288 52.50 43.45 -23.32
N LEU A 289 51.45 43.76 -24.09
CA LEU A 289 50.33 42.82 -24.30
C LEU A 289 50.66 41.70 -25.31
N SER A 290 51.73 41.84 -26.08
CA SER A 290 52.18 40.81 -27.04
C SER A 290 52.97 39.66 -26.38
N LEU A 291 53.26 39.74 -25.08
CA LEU A 291 54.01 38.72 -24.32
C LEU A 291 53.12 37.73 -23.56
N LEU A 292 51.78 37.88 -23.61
CA LEU A 292 50.83 36.98 -22.95
C LEU A 292 50.23 35.91 -23.87
N ASP A 293 50.63 35.89 -25.15
CA ASP A 293 50.03 35.04 -26.18
C ASP A 293 51.04 34.09 -26.85
N HIS A 294 51.96 33.52 -26.06
CA HIS A 294 52.76 32.38 -26.49
C HIS A 294 52.41 31.13 -25.68
N PRO A 295 51.73 30.15 -26.29
CA PRO A 295 51.64 28.81 -25.76
C PRO A 295 52.94 28.05 -26.09
N GLU A 296 53.34 27.21 -25.15
CA GLU A 296 54.34 26.15 -25.24
C GLU A 296 55.79 26.44 -24.80
N ASP A 297 56.27 25.47 -24.01
CA ASP A 297 57.63 25.08 -23.65
C ASP A 297 58.34 25.83 -22.50
N SER A 298 58.21 25.29 -21.27
CA SER A 298 59.03 24.20 -20.71
C SER A 298 60.43 24.66 -20.28
N LEU A 299 60.71 24.62 -18.97
CA LEU A 299 61.65 23.66 -18.39
C LEU A 299 61.97 23.94 -16.90
N LEU A 300 61.96 22.84 -16.15
CA LEU A 300 62.92 22.47 -15.10
C LEU A 300 63.02 23.34 -13.83
N ILE A 301 62.23 22.98 -12.82
CA ILE A 301 62.78 22.78 -11.48
C ILE A 301 62.40 21.39 -11.00
N HIS A 302 63.42 20.54 -10.99
CA HIS A 302 63.47 19.24 -10.37
C HIS A 302 63.57 19.44 -8.85
N ASN A 303 62.63 18.92 -8.07
CA ASN A 303 62.94 18.42 -6.72
C ASN A 303 61.89 17.39 -6.28
N GLN A 304 62.44 16.30 -5.75
CA GLN A 304 61.84 14.99 -5.59
C GLN A 304 60.99 14.88 -4.30
N HIS A 305 59.81 14.27 -4.45
CA HIS A 305 59.10 13.33 -3.56
C HIS A 305 57.58 13.51 -3.80
N GLU A 306 56.92 12.70 -4.65
CA GLU A 306 56.24 11.43 -4.29
C GLU A 306 55.48 11.54 -2.95
N GLU A 307 54.16 11.38 -2.85
CA GLU A 307 53.30 10.43 -3.55
C GLU A 307 51.80 10.74 -3.25
N TYR A 308 50.91 10.48 -4.23
CA TYR A 308 49.43 10.42 -4.16
C TYR A 308 48.63 11.69 -3.81
N LEU A 309 48.15 12.44 -4.84
CA LEU A 309 46.77 12.95 -4.95
C LEU A 309 46.63 13.86 -6.19
N GLU A 310 46.39 13.34 -7.40
CA GLU A 310 45.83 14.13 -8.51
C GLU A 310 45.60 13.23 -9.74
N ASP A 311 44.44 12.58 -9.82
CA ASP A 311 44.03 11.90 -11.07
C ASP A 311 42.50 11.95 -11.30
N ALA A 312 41.84 13.01 -10.83
CA ALA A 312 40.37 13.10 -10.84
C ALA A 312 39.75 14.28 -11.61
N PHE A 313 40.53 15.12 -12.32
CA PHE A 313 39.98 16.38 -12.85
C PHE A 313 40.04 16.62 -14.36
N PHE A 314 40.45 15.66 -15.19
CA PHE A 314 40.35 15.82 -16.64
C PHE A 314 39.87 14.56 -17.35
N MET A 315 38.56 14.46 -17.58
CA MET A 315 38.01 13.70 -18.70
C MET A 315 37.08 14.59 -19.52
N LYS A 316 37.51 14.81 -20.77
CA LYS A 316 36.93 15.65 -21.83
C LYS A 316 35.51 15.24 -22.23
N PRO A 317 34.70 16.18 -22.77
CA PRO A 317 33.45 15.86 -23.45
C PRO A 317 33.73 15.45 -24.91
N HIS A 318 33.37 14.22 -25.28
CA HIS A 318 33.39 13.78 -26.67
C HIS A 318 31.97 13.69 -27.24
N HIS A 319 31.78 14.47 -28.32
CA HIS A 319 30.92 14.27 -29.49
C HIS A 319 29.39 14.11 -29.34
N LEU A 320 28.70 15.18 -29.74
CA LEU A 320 27.48 15.08 -30.54
C LEU A 320 27.80 14.36 -31.86
N GLU A 321 27.13 13.24 -32.12
CA GLU A 321 26.72 12.86 -33.46
C GLU A 321 25.26 12.39 -33.45
N ASN A 322 24.51 12.95 -34.39
CA ASN A 322 23.16 12.54 -34.77
C ASN A 322 23.15 11.06 -35.19
N LEU A 323 22.09 10.31 -34.85
CA LEU A 323 21.18 9.70 -35.84
C LEU A 323 20.19 8.70 -35.22
N SER A 324 18.97 8.78 -35.76
CA SER A 324 18.09 7.66 -36.09
C SER A 324 17.06 7.20 -35.05
N THR A 325 15.91 7.83 -35.18
CA THR A 325 14.57 7.24 -35.07
C THR A 325 14.53 5.76 -35.50
N ARG A 326 14.48 4.83 -34.54
CA ARG A 326 13.78 3.55 -34.73
C ARG A 326 13.02 3.15 -33.47
N PHE A 327 11.70 3.34 -33.57
CA PHE A 327 10.70 2.50 -32.93
C PHE A 327 11.09 1.03 -33.02
N THR A 328 11.32 0.37 -31.89
CA THR A 328 10.82 -0.98 -31.58
C THR A 328 11.29 -1.38 -30.18
N SER A 329 10.41 -2.10 -29.46
CA SER A 329 10.73 -3.07 -28.40
C SER A 329 10.15 -2.76 -27.01
N ILE A 330 8.84 -3.00 -26.90
CA ILE A 330 8.11 -3.22 -25.64
C ILE A 330 8.36 -4.67 -25.21
N GLN A 331 9.58 -5.03 -24.79
CA GLN A 331 9.88 -6.41 -24.34
C GLN A 331 10.60 -6.53 -22.99
N SER A 332 10.96 -5.42 -22.32
CA SER A 332 11.86 -5.51 -21.16
C SER A 332 11.19 -5.63 -19.78
N TYR A 333 9.86 -5.73 -19.69
CA TYR A 333 9.16 -5.84 -18.39
C TYR A 333 8.76 -7.26 -17.96
N SER A 334 9.03 -8.30 -18.75
CA SER A 334 8.62 -9.68 -18.43
C SER A 334 9.60 -10.43 -17.51
N LYS A 335 10.87 -10.01 -17.42
CA LYS A 335 11.91 -10.78 -16.69
C LYS A 335 11.92 -10.55 -15.17
N LEU A 336 11.40 -9.41 -14.68
CA LEU A 336 11.44 -9.11 -13.24
C LEU A 336 10.30 -9.74 -12.42
N PHE A 337 9.23 -10.22 -13.08
CA PHE A 337 8.16 -10.95 -12.40
C PHE A 337 8.40 -12.47 -12.32
N SER A 338 9.34 -13.02 -13.09
CA SER A 338 9.60 -14.46 -13.14
C SER A 338 10.46 -14.98 -11.98
N LEU A 339 11.20 -14.12 -11.28
CA LEU A 339 12.15 -14.54 -10.25
C LEU A 339 11.50 -14.69 -8.86
N VAL A 340 10.33 -14.09 -8.64
CA VAL A 340 9.61 -14.15 -7.35
C VAL A 340 8.60 -15.31 -7.31
N THR A 341 8.21 -15.84 -8.48
CA THR A 341 7.21 -16.92 -8.58
C THR A 341 7.79 -18.34 -8.53
N SER A 342 9.12 -18.51 -8.44
CA SER A 342 9.74 -19.85 -8.42
C SER A 342 9.70 -20.54 -7.05
N ASN A 343 9.38 -19.83 -5.97
CA ASN A 343 9.35 -20.39 -4.60
C ASN A 343 7.94 -20.63 -4.04
N ILE A 344 6.89 -20.35 -4.82
CA ILE A 344 5.51 -20.67 -4.46
C ILE A 344 4.93 -21.38 -5.69
N GLY A 345 4.56 -22.65 -5.55
CA GLY A 345 4.03 -23.52 -6.62
C GLY A 345 2.68 -23.08 -7.17
N VAL A 346 2.49 -21.78 -7.43
CA VAL A 346 1.35 -21.24 -8.17
C VAL A 346 1.69 -21.40 -9.65
N THR A 347 1.08 -22.41 -10.27
CA THR A 347 1.07 -22.54 -11.72
C THR A 347 0.47 -21.26 -12.30
N SER A 348 1.33 -20.34 -12.74
CA SER A 348 0.90 -19.12 -13.41
C SER A 348 0.23 -19.52 -14.71
N LYS A 349 -1.10 -19.67 -14.69
CA LYS A 349 -1.90 -19.70 -15.90
C LYS A 349 -1.53 -18.42 -16.64
N LYS A 350 -0.87 -18.55 -17.80
CA LYS A 350 -0.54 -17.42 -18.67
C LYS A 350 -1.84 -16.69 -18.98
N ILE A 351 -2.13 -15.61 -18.26
CA ILE A 351 -3.27 -14.76 -18.55
C ILE A 351 -2.91 -14.06 -19.87
N SER A 352 -3.50 -14.54 -20.96
CA SER A 352 -3.38 -13.88 -22.26
C SER A 352 -3.84 -12.44 -22.10
N ARG A 353 -3.00 -11.48 -22.48
CA ARG A 353 -3.35 -10.07 -22.43
C ARG A 353 -4.60 -9.85 -23.30
N LYS A 354 -5.62 -9.21 -22.73
CA LYS A 354 -6.82 -8.82 -23.46
C LYS A 354 -6.47 -7.82 -24.57
N PRO A 355 -7.25 -7.76 -25.67
CA PRO A 355 -7.06 -6.74 -26.69
C PRO A 355 -7.21 -5.33 -26.10
N ALA A 356 -6.47 -4.36 -26.65
CA ALA A 356 -6.41 -3.00 -26.12
C ALA A 356 -7.78 -2.29 -26.04
N SER A 357 -8.67 -2.57 -27.00
CA SER A 357 -10.04 -2.07 -26.99
C SER A 357 -10.83 -2.59 -25.78
N GLU A 358 -10.77 -3.90 -25.52
CA GLU A 358 -11.40 -4.49 -24.35
C GLU A 358 -10.81 -3.91 -23.05
N GLU A 359 -9.49 -3.77 -22.97
CA GLU A 359 -8.83 -3.17 -21.79
C GLU A 359 -9.31 -1.74 -21.54
N TYR A 360 -9.38 -0.91 -22.59
CA TYR A 360 -9.95 0.44 -22.51
C TYR A 360 -11.41 0.44 -22.04
N PHE A 361 -12.25 -0.43 -22.60
CA PHE A 361 -13.67 -0.54 -22.22
C PHE A 361 -13.83 -0.91 -20.74
N PHE A 362 -13.01 -1.85 -20.25
CA PHE A 362 -13.02 -2.28 -18.87
C PHE A 362 -12.63 -1.14 -17.92
N LEU A 363 -11.57 -0.41 -18.24
CA LEU A 363 -11.11 0.73 -17.45
C LEU A 363 -12.14 1.87 -17.45
N ALA A 364 -12.68 2.22 -18.62
CA ALA A 364 -13.73 3.24 -18.72
C ALA A 364 -14.97 2.88 -17.90
N THR A 365 -15.39 1.61 -17.95
CA THR A 365 -16.51 1.11 -17.14
C THR A 365 -16.23 1.19 -15.64
N GLN A 366 -15.01 0.88 -15.20
CA GLN A 366 -14.62 1.00 -13.79
C GLN A 366 -14.66 2.44 -13.31
N VAL A 367 -14.10 3.37 -14.08
CA VAL A 367 -14.12 4.81 -13.76
C VAL A 367 -15.57 5.31 -13.61
N LEU A 368 -16.45 4.97 -14.56
CA LEU A 368 -17.86 5.33 -14.51
C LEU A 368 -18.60 4.73 -13.30
N LYS A 369 -18.29 3.48 -12.94
CA LYS A 369 -18.86 2.82 -11.75
C LYS A 369 -18.44 3.51 -10.45
N MET A 370 -17.15 3.85 -10.32
CA MET A 370 -16.58 4.47 -9.13
C MET A 370 -17.05 5.92 -8.95
N ASN A 371 -17.30 6.64 -10.04
CA ASN A 371 -17.78 8.02 -10.01
C ASN A 371 -19.31 8.14 -9.93
N SER A 372 -20.05 7.03 -10.01
CA SER A 372 -21.50 7.06 -9.95
C SER A 372 -22.01 7.21 -8.51
N PRO A 373 -23.01 8.08 -8.23
CA PRO A 373 -23.61 8.21 -6.90
C PRO A 373 -24.36 6.95 -6.43
N TYR A 374 -24.55 5.97 -7.32
CA TYR A 374 -25.26 4.72 -7.04
C TYR A 374 -24.34 3.49 -7.10
N MET A 375 -23.08 3.67 -6.69
CA MET A 375 -22.00 2.68 -6.75
C MET A 375 -22.45 1.29 -6.26
N ASP A 376 -23.08 1.19 -5.09
CA ASP A 376 -23.49 -0.10 -4.49
C ASP A 376 -24.41 -0.93 -5.40
N SER A 377 -25.30 -0.26 -6.13
CA SER A 377 -26.25 -0.91 -7.03
C SER A 377 -25.65 -1.29 -8.37
N ILE A 378 -24.68 -0.50 -8.85
CA ILE A 378 -24.13 -0.58 -10.21
C ILE A 378 -22.87 -1.46 -10.26
N CYS A 379 -22.08 -1.53 -9.17
CA CYS A 379 -20.88 -2.38 -9.09
C CYS A 379 -21.19 -3.88 -9.27
N SER A 380 -22.41 -4.32 -8.96
CA SER A 380 -22.88 -5.70 -9.19
C SER A 380 -23.02 -6.09 -10.67
N ILE A 381 -22.98 -5.14 -11.60
CA ILE A 381 -23.18 -5.39 -13.04
C ILE A 381 -21.88 -5.93 -13.65
N SER A 382 -21.94 -7.07 -14.34
CA SER A 382 -20.77 -7.64 -15.03
C SER A 382 -20.31 -6.77 -16.20
N THR A 383 -19.05 -6.32 -16.17
CA THR A 383 -18.43 -5.52 -17.25
C THR A 383 -18.27 -6.32 -18.53
N GLN A 384 -18.00 -7.63 -18.45
CA GLN A 384 -17.91 -8.52 -19.61
C GLN A 384 -19.22 -8.53 -20.43
N LYS A 385 -20.37 -8.60 -19.75
CA LYS A 385 -21.69 -8.57 -20.40
C LYS A 385 -22.00 -7.25 -21.09
N LEU A 386 -21.47 -6.13 -20.56
CA LEU A 386 -21.61 -4.82 -21.19
C LEU A 386 -20.74 -4.72 -22.43
N TYR A 387 -19.52 -5.26 -22.38
CA TYR A 387 -18.62 -5.30 -23.52
C TYR A 387 -19.20 -6.11 -24.69
N GLU A 388 -19.70 -7.32 -24.40
CA GLU A 388 -20.38 -8.16 -25.39
C GLU A 388 -21.59 -7.47 -26.04
N LYS A 389 -22.33 -6.65 -25.27
CA LYS A 389 -23.46 -5.88 -25.80
C LYS A 389 -23.00 -4.76 -26.71
N VAL A 390 -21.94 -4.04 -26.35
CA VAL A 390 -21.39 -2.95 -27.17
C VAL A 390 -20.89 -3.46 -28.52
N LEU A 391 -20.31 -4.67 -28.53
CA LEU A 391 -19.88 -5.33 -29.77
C LEU A 391 -21.09 -5.80 -30.61
N LYS A 392 -22.17 -6.27 -29.97
CA LYS A 392 -23.39 -6.69 -30.68
C LYS A 392 -24.19 -5.51 -31.26
N GLU A 393 -24.15 -4.36 -30.59
CA GLU A 393 -24.82 -3.14 -31.04
C GLU A 393 -23.96 -2.31 -32.02
N ASP A 394 -22.76 -2.80 -32.35
CA ASP A 394 -21.78 -2.14 -33.23
C ASP A 394 -21.54 -0.67 -32.89
N VAL A 395 -21.40 -0.38 -31.59
CA VAL A 395 -21.22 1.00 -31.13
C VAL A 395 -19.78 1.45 -31.47
N PRO A 396 -19.59 2.62 -32.11
CA PRO A 396 -18.26 3.13 -32.41
C PRO A 396 -17.42 3.36 -31.14
N PHE A 397 -16.12 3.05 -31.20
CA PHE A 397 -15.19 3.12 -30.07
C PHE A 397 -15.25 4.45 -29.29
N HIS A 398 -15.30 5.58 -29.99
CA HIS A 398 -15.35 6.92 -29.37
C HIS A 398 -16.66 7.21 -28.61
N LYS A 399 -17.71 6.41 -28.81
CA LYS A 399 -19.01 6.54 -28.11
C LYS A 399 -19.17 5.57 -26.95
N TRP A 400 -18.19 4.71 -26.68
CA TRP A 400 -18.31 3.69 -25.64
C TRP A 400 -18.54 4.29 -24.25
N TYR A 401 -17.90 5.41 -23.92
CA TYR A 401 -18.07 6.07 -22.63
C TYR A 401 -19.53 6.52 -22.39
N GLU A 402 -20.09 7.30 -23.32
CA GLU A 402 -21.48 7.79 -23.26
C GLU A 402 -22.48 6.62 -23.26
N TRP A 403 -22.20 5.57 -24.04
CA TRP A 403 -23.05 4.37 -24.07
C TRP A 403 -23.03 3.61 -22.74
N ILE A 404 -21.85 3.41 -22.13
CA ILE A 404 -21.74 2.74 -20.82
C ILE A 404 -22.55 3.51 -19.78
N GLU A 405 -22.41 4.84 -19.73
CA GLU A 405 -23.14 5.71 -18.80
C GLU A 405 -24.66 5.56 -18.95
N LYS A 406 -25.18 5.57 -20.18
CA LYS A 406 -26.60 5.33 -20.48
C LYS A 406 -27.06 3.95 -20.01
N GLN A 407 -26.27 2.90 -20.22
CA GLN A 407 -26.62 1.54 -19.82
C GLN A 407 -26.64 1.37 -18.30
N LEU A 408 -25.63 1.90 -17.59
CA LEU A 408 -25.58 1.84 -16.13
C LEU A 408 -26.77 2.60 -15.52
N SER A 409 -27.09 3.78 -16.06
CA SER A 409 -28.25 4.60 -15.64
C SER A 409 -29.57 3.88 -15.88
N SER A 410 -29.76 3.27 -17.06
CA SER A 410 -30.98 2.50 -17.39
C SER A 410 -31.18 1.30 -16.46
N ILE A 411 -30.10 0.57 -16.14
CA ILE A 411 -30.16 -0.57 -15.22
C ILE A 411 -30.51 -0.10 -13.80
N TYR A 412 -29.94 1.01 -13.35
CA TYR A 412 -30.25 1.62 -12.07
C TYR A 412 -31.72 2.02 -11.96
N ILE A 413 -32.23 2.77 -12.95
CA ILE A 413 -33.64 3.18 -13.04
C ILE A 413 -34.55 1.95 -13.00
N ARG A 414 -34.24 0.91 -13.79
CA ARG A 414 -35.03 -0.34 -13.80
C ARG A 414 -35.04 -1.04 -12.43
N LYS A 415 -33.93 -1.04 -11.69
CA LYS A 415 -33.88 -1.59 -10.32
C LYS A 415 -34.74 -0.79 -9.36
N LEU A 416 -34.73 0.55 -9.45
CA LEU A 416 -35.59 1.41 -8.62
C LEU A 416 -37.08 1.12 -8.84
N TYR A 417 -37.52 1.05 -10.10
CA TYR A 417 -38.93 0.83 -10.41
C TYR A 417 -39.41 -0.59 -10.12
N LYS A 418 -38.56 -1.63 -10.29
CA LYS A 418 -38.92 -3.01 -9.92
C LYS A 418 -39.16 -3.20 -8.42
N LYS A 419 -38.48 -2.43 -7.56
CA LYS A 419 -38.70 -2.48 -6.10
C LYS A 419 -40.07 -1.92 -5.69
N LYS A 420 -40.61 -0.92 -6.40
CA LYS A 420 -41.90 -0.30 -6.05
C LYS A 420 -43.11 -1.20 -6.40
N THR A 421 -43.05 -1.97 -7.47
CA THR A 421 -44.15 -2.87 -7.88
C THR A 421 -44.40 -4.06 -6.95
N LYS A 422 -43.40 -4.52 -6.17
CA LYS A 422 -43.61 -5.63 -5.22
C LYS A 422 -44.25 -5.19 -3.89
N PHE A 423 -44.31 -3.89 -3.60
CA PHE A 423 -44.85 -3.37 -2.35
C PHE A 423 -46.35 -3.03 -2.40
N SER A 424 -46.99 -3.05 -3.57
CA SER A 424 -48.40 -2.59 -3.71
C SER A 424 -49.47 -3.69 -3.68
N TRP A 425 -49.12 -4.95 -3.46
CA TRP A 425 -50.09 -6.07 -3.53
C TRP A 425 -50.41 -6.76 -2.19
N VAL A 426 -49.72 -6.43 -1.10
CA VAL A 426 -49.91 -7.14 0.19
C VAL A 426 -50.94 -6.47 1.12
N ASN A 427 -51.35 -5.23 0.88
CA ASN A 427 -52.21 -4.47 1.83
C ASN A 427 -53.69 -4.29 1.45
N ARG A 428 -54.26 -5.10 0.54
CA ARG A 428 -55.70 -4.98 0.16
C ARG A 428 -56.62 -6.13 0.59
N SER A 429 -56.11 -7.20 1.20
CA SER A 429 -56.93 -8.39 1.48
C SER A 429 -57.35 -8.60 2.95
N GLN A 430 -57.01 -7.71 3.89
CA GLN A 430 -57.30 -7.93 5.32
C GLN A 430 -58.26 -6.93 5.98
N LYS A 431 -59.01 -6.13 5.22
CA LYS A 431 -59.99 -5.19 5.80
C LYS A 431 -61.43 -5.43 5.34
N LYS A 432 -61.89 -6.68 5.45
CA LYS A 432 -63.31 -7.03 5.49
C LYS A 432 -63.48 -8.29 6.32
N GLN A 433 -63.70 -8.14 7.62
CA GLN A 433 -64.67 -8.92 8.41
C GLN A 433 -64.54 -8.55 9.89
N LEU A 434 -65.68 -8.61 10.58
CA LEU A 434 -65.90 -8.47 12.03
C LEU A 434 -66.16 -7.04 12.53
N ILE A 435 -67.33 -6.52 12.15
CA ILE A 435 -68.21 -5.85 13.10
C ILE A 435 -69.50 -6.68 13.12
N THR A 436 -69.73 -7.42 14.21
CA THR A 436 -71.05 -7.91 14.61
C THR A 436 -71.22 -7.54 16.08
N PRO A 437 -72.33 -6.89 16.46
CA PRO A 437 -72.58 -6.45 17.83
C PRO A 437 -73.35 -7.52 18.61
N THR A 438 -72.99 -7.70 19.87
CA THR A 438 -73.89 -8.13 20.96
C THR A 438 -73.39 -7.51 22.25
#